data_AF-A0A381Z3G6-F1
#
_entry.id   AF-A0A381Z3G6-F1
#
_cell.length_a   1.000
_cell.length_b   1.000
_cell.length_c   1.000
_cell.angle_alpha   90.00
_cell.angle_beta   90.00
_cell.angle_gamma   90.00
#
_symmetry.space_group_name_H-M   'P 1'
#
loop_
_entity.id
_entity.type
_entity.pdbx_description
1 polymer ?
#
loop_
_entity_poly.entity_id
_entity_poly.type
_entity_poly.pdbx_seq_one_letter_code
_entity_poly.pdbx_strand_id
1 'polypeptide(L)' 'SSSLATEWVKGKSLDEAHTIQNTDIVEELSLPPVKIHCSVLAEDAIKGAIHDYRTKNGIVK' A
#
# COMPACT_ATOMS: atom_id res chain seq x y z
N SER A 1 6.69 -8.43 1.93
CA SER A 1 5.66 -7.37 1.96
C SER A 1 5.87 -6.33 0.88
N SER A 2 7.04 -5.67 0.79
CA SER A 2 7.27 -4.55 -0.14
C SER A 2 7.24 -4.92 -1.64
N SER A 3 7.81 -6.06 -2.03
CA SER A 3 7.77 -6.52 -3.44
C SER A 3 6.34 -6.84 -3.91
N LEU A 4 5.55 -7.55 -3.10
CA LEU A 4 4.15 -7.83 -3.38
C LEU A 4 3.34 -6.53 -3.50
N ALA A 5 3.53 -5.60 -2.56
CA ALA A 5 2.90 -4.30 -2.56
C ALA A 5 3.16 -3.52 -3.85
N THR A 6 4.39 -3.55 -4.38
CA THR A 6 4.73 -2.87 -5.64
C THR A 6 4.10 -3.51 -6.87
N GLU A 7 3.90 -4.82 -6.90
CA GLU A 7 3.19 -5.47 -8.02
C GLU A 7 1.69 -5.23 -7.94
N TRP A 8 1.11 -5.19 -6.74
CA TRP A 8 -0.33 -4.93 -6.55
C TRP A 8 -0.76 -3.53 -6.95
N VAL A 9 0.08 -2.51 -6.75
CA VAL A 9 -0.24 -1.14 -7.15
C VAL A 9 -0.12 -0.91 -8.67
N LYS A 10 0.60 -1.77 -9.41
CA LYS A 10 0.71 -1.64 -10.86
C LYS A 10 -0.63 -1.92 -11.54
N GLY A 11 -1.04 -1.00 -12.41
CA GLY A 11 -2.29 -1.12 -13.16
C GLY A 11 -3.56 -0.78 -12.37
N LYS A 12 -3.46 -0.47 -11.07
CA LYS A 12 -4.54 0.09 -10.27
C LYS A 12 -4.61 1.61 -10.40
N SER A 13 -5.81 2.17 -10.25
CA SER A 13 -5.98 3.62 -10.05
C SER A 13 -5.46 4.06 -8.68
N LEU A 14 -5.24 5.37 -8.50
CA LEU A 14 -4.78 5.93 -7.23
C LEU A 14 -5.76 5.66 -6.08
N ASP A 15 -7.06 5.64 -6.35
CA ASP A 15 -8.07 5.37 -5.33
C ASP A 15 -8.07 3.88 -4.93
N GLU A 16 -7.97 2.97 -5.90
CA GLU A 16 -7.85 1.54 -5.62
C GLU A 16 -6.55 1.20 -4.88
N ALA A 17 -5.43 1.82 -5.28
CA ALA A 17 -4.16 1.65 -4.59
C ALA A 17 -4.22 2.19 -3.15
N HIS A 18 -5.04 3.21 -2.89
CA HIS A 18 -5.26 3.76 -1.55
C HIS A 18 -6.11 2.85 -0.65
N THR A 19 -6.94 1.99 -1.24
CA THR A 19 -7.77 1.02 -0.50
C THR A 19 -7.02 -0.24 -0.06
N ILE A 20 -5.77 -0.45 -0.50
CA ILE A 20 -4.97 -1.61 -0.08
C ILE A 20 -4.71 -1.52 1.43
N GLN A 21 -5.08 -2.57 2.18
CA GLN A 21 -4.88 -2.64 3.62
C GLN A 21 -3.80 -3.66 3.99
N ASN A 22 -3.17 -3.48 5.14
CA ASN A 22 -2.21 -4.45 5.67
C ASN A 22 -2.82 -5.85 5.86
N THR A 23 -4.12 -5.94 6.14
CA THR A 23 -4.86 -7.20 6.30
C THR A 23 -4.79 -8.04 5.05
N ASP A 24 -4.99 -7.43 3.87
CA ASP A 24 -4.94 -8.10 2.58
C ASP A 24 -3.53 -8.66 2.31
N ILE A 25 -2.50 -7.90 2.66
CA ILE A 25 -1.09 -8.30 2.51
C ILE A 25 -0.73 -9.44 3.49
N VAL A 26 -1.28 -9.43 4.70
CA VAL A 26 -1.06 -10.47 5.71
C VAL A 26 -1.74 -11.78 5.29
N GLU A 27 -2.96 -11.70 4.74
CA GLU A 27 -3.71 -12.85 4.25
C GLU A 27 -3.02 -13.50 3.06
N GLU A 28 -2.68 -12.72 2.04
CA GLU A 28 -2.00 -13.20 0.82
C GLU A 28 -0.66 -13.88 1.11
N LEU A 29 0.12 -13.31 2.05
CA LEU A 29 1.43 -13.85 2.41
C LEU A 29 1.37 -14.84 3.59
N SER A 30 0.18 -15.11 4.14
CA SER A 30 -0.03 -15.97 5.32
C SER A 30 0.97 -15.68 6.45
N LEU A 31 1.18 -14.39 6.74
CA LEU A 31 2.25 -13.96 7.64
C LEU A 31 1.93 -14.31 9.10
N PRO A 32 2.90 -14.84 9.86
CA PRO A 32 2.74 -15.04 11.30
C PRO A 32 2.63 -13.68 12.02
N PRO A 33 2.03 -13.63 13.23
CA PRO A 33 1.73 -12.38 13.94
C PRO A 33 2.94 -11.43 14.10
N VAL A 34 4.13 -12.00 14.27
CA VAL A 34 5.39 -11.25 14.41
C VAL A 34 5.83 -10.47 13.16
N LYS A 35 5.31 -10.82 11.98
CA LYS A 35 5.66 -10.18 10.69
C LYS A 35 4.61 -9.20 10.16
N ILE A 36 3.54 -8.94 10.93
CA ILE A 36 2.48 -7.97 10.56
C ILE A 36 3.05 -6.55 10.40
N HIS A 37 4.07 -6.18 11.19
CA HIS A 37 4.70 -4.85 11.09
C HIS A 37 5.23 -4.56 9.68
N CYS A 38 5.72 -5.57 8.94
CA CYS A 38 6.18 -5.39 7.57
C CYS A 38 5.03 -5.06 6.61
N SER A 39 3.82 -5.52 6.90
CA SER A 39 2.62 -5.23 6.12
C SER A 39 2.07 -3.84 6.43
N VAL A 40 2.09 -3.42 7.69
CA VAL A 40 1.75 -2.05 8.09
C VAL A 40 2.69 -1.04 7.44
N LEU A 41 4.00 -1.31 7.46
CA LEU A 41 4.99 -0.46 6.78
C LEU A 41 4.77 -0.39 5.26
N ALA A 42 4.33 -1.48 4.63
CA ALA A 42 4.03 -1.48 3.21
C ALA A 42 2.78 -0.66 2.87
N GLU A 43 1.73 -0.77 3.69
CA GLU A 43 0.51 0.04 3.57
C GLU A 43 0.81 1.54 3.71
N ASP A 44 1.52 1.92 4.78
CA ASP A 44 1.89 3.32 5.04
C ASP A 44 2.73 3.91 3.92
N ALA A 45 3.67 3.12 3.37
CA ALA A 45 4.50 3.54 2.24
C ALA A 45 3.67 3.81 0.98
N ILE A 46 2.68 2.96 0.66
CA ILE A 46 1.79 3.17 -0.48
C ILE A 46 0.96 4.45 -0.28
N LYS A 47 0.33 4.61 0.89
CA LYS A 47 -0.51 5.78 1.19
C LYS A 47 0.29 7.07 1.16
N GLY A 48 1.49 7.06 1.74
CA GLY A 48 2.41 8.20 1.71
C GLY A 48 2.82 8.57 0.30
N ALA A 49 3.17 7.58 -0.54
CA ALA A 49 3.53 7.81 -1.94
C ALA A 49 2.36 8.38 -2.76
N ILE A 50 1.15 7.87 -2.58
CA ILE A 50 -0.07 8.38 -3.25
C ILE A 50 -0.35 9.82 -2.82
N HIS A 51 -0.25 10.11 -1.52
CA HIS A 51 -0.45 11.46 -0.99
C HIS A 51 0.57 12.45 -1.59
N ASP A 52 1.85 12.10 -1.57
CA ASP A 52 2.92 12.91 -2.17
C ASP A 52 2.69 13.15 -3.67
N TYR A 53 2.28 12.10 -4.41
CA TYR A 53 1.92 12.23 -5.82
C TYR A 53 0.75 13.20 -6.05
N ARG A 54 -0.33 13.10 -5.25
CA ARG A 54 -1.49 14.00 -5.36
C ARG A 54 -1.10 15.44 -5.08
N THR A 55 -0.30 15.67 -4.04
CA THR A 55 0.21 17.00 -3.67
C THR A 55 1.07 17.60 -4.78
N LYS A 56 2.00 16.83 -5.34
CA LYS A 56 2.88 17.28 -6.44
C LYS A 56 2.15 17.62 -7.74
N ASN A 57 1.03 16.96 -8.01
CA ASN A 57 0.23 17.17 -9.21
C ASN A 57 -0.95 18.13 -9.00
N GLY A 58 -1.09 18.74 -7.81
CA GLY A 58 -2.21 19.64 -7.52
C GLY A 58 -3.58 18.94 -7.47
N ILE A 59 -3.61 17.62 -7.27
CA ILE A 59 -4.82 16.77 -7.21
C ILE A 59 -5.31 16.66 -5.75
N VAL A 60 -5.01 17.65 -4.91
CA VAL A 60 -5.40 17.67 -3.50
C VAL A 60 -6.89 18.00 -3.45
N LYS A 61 -7.71 17.03 -3.04
CA LYS A 61 -9.11 17.28 -2.64
C LYS A 61 -9.14 17.87 -1.23
#